data_AF-A0A916Z4P3-F1
#
_entry.id   AF-A0A916Z4P3-F1
#
_cell.length_a   1.000
_cell.length_b   1.000
_cell.length_c   1.000
_cell.angle_alpha   90.00
_cell.angle_beta   90.00
_cell.angle_gamma   90.00
#
_symmetry.space_group_name_H-M   'P 1'
#
loop_
_entity.id
_entity.type
_entity.pdbx_description
1 polymer ?
#
loop_
_entity_poly.entity_id
_entity_poly.type
_entity_poly.pdbx_seq_one_letter_code
_entity_poly.pdbx_strand_id
1 'polypeptide(L)'
;MAPDRKLVHVVDDEEAIRRSLDFLLSNAGYRVQRWESADAFLKGADRFEPACAMIDMAMPGMNGLELQREMQRLGFNFPVIVLSGHGDIPVAVQAMQGGASDFIEKPADRKQLLAAVESAFSRLSDEERQRNQADWAKVQIGHLTAREREVLDGLACGFPNKTIAFDLGISARTVEVYRANVMAKLNVGNFADALRIAFAAGLGSERGWQREHNADGQSAEPAGSSD
;
A
#
# COMPACT_ATOMS: atom_id res chain seq x y z
N MET A 1 3.91 1.94 29.74
CA MET A 1 2.88 1.19 28.98
C MET A 1 3.59 0.00 28.36
N ALA A 2 3.05 -1.22 28.50
CA ALA A 2 3.59 -2.36 27.76
C ALA A 2 3.48 -2.05 26.24
N PRO A 3 4.44 -2.47 25.41
CA PRO A 3 4.29 -2.33 23.97
C PRO A 3 2.98 -2.98 23.55
N ASP A 4 2.19 -2.27 22.74
CA ASP A 4 0.94 -2.80 22.21
C ASP A 4 1.25 -4.11 21.46
N ARG A 5 0.69 -5.22 21.95
CA ARG A 5 1.00 -6.54 21.42
C ARG A 5 0.23 -6.71 20.13
N LYS A 6 0.96 -6.89 19.02
CA LYS A 6 0.43 -7.15 17.67
C LYS A 6 -0.66 -8.23 17.72
N LEU A 7 -1.80 -7.97 17.10
CA LEU A 7 -3.00 -8.81 17.15
C LEU A 7 -3.03 -9.85 16.04
N VAL A 8 -3.18 -11.12 16.40
CA VAL A 8 -3.42 -12.22 15.45
C VAL A 8 -4.83 -12.77 15.67
N HIS A 9 -5.65 -12.74 14.62
CA HIS A 9 -6.91 -13.46 14.58
C HIS A 9 -6.68 -14.90 14.14
N VAL A 10 -7.24 -15.86 14.85
CA VAL A 10 -7.20 -17.28 14.48
C VAL A 10 -8.63 -17.73 14.21
N VAL A 11 -8.93 -18.10 12.96
CA VAL A 11 -10.24 -18.55 12.50
C VAL A 11 -10.13 -19.99 12.06
N ASP A 12 -10.76 -20.89 12.81
CA ASP A 12 -10.68 -22.33 12.62
C ASP A 12 -11.88 -22.95 13.34
N ASP A 13 -12.53 -24.00 12.85
CA ASP A 13 -13.69 -24.61 13.52
C ASP A 13 -13.28 -25.60 14.63
N GLU A 14 -12.04 -26.10 14.61
CA GLU A 14 -11.50 -27.00 15.63
C GLU A 14 -10.94 -26.27 16.85
N GLU A 15 -11.58 -26.46 18.02
CA GLU A 15 -11.14 -25.80 19.26
C GLU A 15 -9.69 -26.14 19.64
N ALA A 16 -9.28 -27.40 19.41
CA ALA A 16 -7.93 -27.86 19.72
C ALA A 16 -6.87 -27.08 18.93
N ILE A 17 -7.13 -26.80 17.64
CA ILE A 17 -6.23 -26.03 16.79
C ILE A 17 -6.19 -24.57 17.26
N ARG A 18 -7.36 -23.95 17.51
CA ARG A 18 -7.43 -22.58 18.03
C ARG A 18 -6.63 -22.41 19.33
N ARG A 19 -6.76 -23.34 20.27
CA ARG A 19 -6.04 -23.32 21.55
C ARG A 19 -4.53 -23.53 21.38
N SER A 20 -4.12 -24.42 20.46
CA SER A 20 -2.72 -24.69 20.16
C SER A 20 -2.02 -23.46 19.56
N LEU A 21 -2.67 -22.81 18.58
CA LEU A 21 -2.16 -21.59 17.95
C LEU A 21 -2.12 -20.41 18.94
N ASP A 22 -3.16 -20.24 19.74
CA ASP A 22 -3.17 -19.24 20.82
C ASP A 22 -2.00 -19.42 21.77
N PHE A 23 -1.78 -20.64 22.26
CA PHE A 23 -0.64 -20.93 23.13
C PHE A 23 0.71 -20.60 22.47
N LEU A 24 0.91 -21.00 21.21
CA LEU A 24 2.15 -20.72 20.47
C LEU A 24 2.39 -19.21 20.31
N LEU A 25 1.39 -18.50 19.79
CA LEU A 25 1.49 -17.08 19.45
C LEU A 25 1.57 -16.19 20.70
N SER A 26 0.78 -16.50 21.73
CA SER A 26 0.81 -15.79 23.01
C SER A 26 2.18 -15.91 23.69
N ASN A 27 2.81 -17.09 23.64
CA ASN A 27 4.17 -17.31 24.14
C ASN A 27 5.23 -16.57 23.30
N ALA A 28 4.98 -16.34 22.02
CA ALA A 28 5.85 -15.58 21.14
C ALA A 28 5.65 -14.05 21.22
N GLY A 29 4.75 -13.55 22.08
CA GLY A 29 4.58 -12.13 22.30
C GLY A 29 3.34 -11.50 21.66
N TYR A 30 2.54 -12.26 20.90
CA TYR A 30 1.35 -11.74 20.22
C TYR A 30 0.12 -11.70 21.14
N ARG A 31 -0.84 -10.82 20.81
CA ARG A 31 -2.21 -10.92 21.33
C ARG A 31 -3.00 -11.79 20.35
N VAL A 32 -3.79 -12.73 20.85
CA VAL A 32 -4.54 -13.66 20.00
C VAL A 32 -6.04 -13.51 20.26
N GLN A 33 -6.82 -13.43 19.18
CA GLN A 33 -8.28 -13.50 19.24
C GLN A 33 -8.77 -14.67 18.40
N ARG A 34 -9.51 -15.56 19.05
CA ARG A 34 -9.95 -16.84 18.48
C ARG A 34 -11.39 -16.75 17.99
N TRP A 35 -11.65 -17.35 16.83
CA TRP A 35 -12.95 -17.37 16.17
C TRP A 35 -13.28 -18.78 15.71
N GLU A 36 -14.45 -19.27 16.10
CA GLU A 36 -14.90 -20.63 15.76
C GLU A 36 -15.48 -20.76 14.36
N SER A 37 -15.71 -19.64 13.67
CA SER A 37 -16.27 -19.61 12.32
C SER A 37 -15.95 -18.30 11.63
N ALA A 38 -16.04 -18.31 10.30
CA ALA A 38 -15.95 -17.13 9.47
C ALA A 38 -17.01 -16.07 9.83
N ASP A 39 -18.25 -16.48 10.10
CA ASP A 39 -19.34 -15.58 10.51
C ASP A 39 -19.04 -14.86 11.83
N ALA A 40 -18.50 -15.59 12.81
CA ALA A 40 -18.12 -15.00 14.10
C ALA A 40 -17.01 -13.96 13.91
N PHE A 41 -16.00 -14.29 13.09
CA PHE A 41 -14.92 -13.36 12.74
C PHE A 41 -15.45 -12.09 12.08
N LEU A 42 -16.25 -12.21 11.02
CA LEU A 42 -16.75 -11.06 10.26
C LEU A 42 -17.63 -10.11 11.10
N LYS A 43 -18.34 -10.64 12.10
CA LYS A 43 -19.19 -9.85 13.00
C LYS A 43 -18.40 -9.18 14.13
N GLY A 44 -17.33 -9.80 14.59
CA GLY A 44 -16.65 -9.38 15.82
C GLY A 44 -15.28 -8.74 15.63
N ALA A 45 -14.59 -8.97 14.52
CA ALA A 45 -13.27 -8.40 14.27
C ALA A 45 -13.40 -6.91 13.89
N ASP A 46 -12.64 -6.04 14.55
CA ASP A 46 -12.54 -4.64 14.15
C ASP A 46 -11.61 -4.50 12.95
N ARG A 47 -12.19 -4.31 11.76
CA ARG A 47 -11.46 -4.16 10.48
C ARG A 47 -10.43 -3.02 10.45
N PHE A 48 -10.49 -2.06 11.39
CA PHE A 48 -9.58 -0.92 11.45
C PHE A 48 -8.38 -1.13 12.38
N GLU A 49 -8.42 -2.15 13.24
CA GLU A 49 -7.31 -2.48 14.15
C GLU A 49 -6.22 -3.26 13.39
N PRO A 50 -4.95 -2.79 13.35
CA PRO A 50 -3.88 -3.51 12.65
C PRO A 50 -3.68 -4.94 13.20
N ALA A 51 -3.98 -5.93 12.37
CA ALA A 51 -3.94 -7.34 12.75
C ALA A 51 -3.46 -8.22 11.59
N CYS A 52 -3.07 -9.46 11.91
CA CYS A 52 -2.89 -10.54 10.94
C CYS A 52 -3.98 -11.60 11.16
N ALA A 53 -4.53 -12.17 10.09
CA ALA A 53 -5.52 -13.24 10.18
C ALA A 53 -4.91 -14.58 9.74
N MET A 54 -5.05 -15.60 10.57
CA MET A 54 -4.75 -17.00 10.26
C MET A 54 -6.07 -17.74 10.06
N ILE A 55 -6.33 -18.22 8.85
CA ILE A 55 -7.64 -18.73 8.44
C ILE A 55 -7.54 -20.18 8.00
N ASP A 56 -8.36 -21.05 8.57
CA ASP A 56 -8.55 -22.40 8.06
C ASP A 56 -9.40 -22.44 6.79
N MET A 57 -9.04 -23.32 5.85
CA MET A 57 -9.75 -23.45 4.58
C MET A 57 -10.97 -24.35 4.63
N ALA A 58 -11.01 -25.30 5.56
CA ALA A 58 -11.98 -26.39 5.59
C ALA A 58 -13.02 -26.21 6.71
N MET A 59 -13.53 -24.99 6.88
CA MET A 59 -14.56 -24.70 7.87
C MET A 59 -15.97 -25.01 7.36
N PRO A 60 -16.88 -25.53 8.21
CA PRO A 60 -18.30 -25.66 7.89
C PRO A 60 -18.97 -24.30 7.64
N GLY A 61 -19.89 -24.26 6.67
CA GLY A 61 -20.57 -23.04 6.27
C GLY A 61 -19.70 -22.23 5.30
N MET A 62 -19.29 -21.03 5.70
CA MET A 62 -18.40 -20.19 4.90
C MET A 62 -16.95 -20.68 5.03
N ASN A 63 -16.37 -21.13 3.93
CA ASN A 63 -15.00 -21.64 3.91
C ASN A 63 -13.96 -20.50 3.92
N GLY A 64 -12.68 -20.84 4.06
CA GLY A 64 -11.60 -19.84 4.15
C GLY A 64 -11.44 -18.96 2.91
N LEU A 65 -11.69 -19.48 1.70
CA LEU A 65 -11.65 -18.69 0.46
C LEU A 65 -12.79 -17.68 0.40
N GLU A 66 -13.99 -18.10 0.79
CA GLU A 66 -15.16 -17.24 0.82
C GLU A 66 -14.98 -16.14 1.87
N LEU A 67 -14.46 -16.49 3.05
CA LEU A 67 -14.11 -15.53 4.08
C LEU A 67 -13.10 -14.50 3.58
N GLN A 68 -12.04 -14.94 2.90
CA GLN A 68 -11.03 -14.04 2.34
C GLN A 68 -11.63 -13.04 1.32
N ARG A 69 -12.53 -13.50 0.44
CA ARG A 69 -13.24 -12.63 -0.50
C ARG A 69 -14.12 -11.62 0.23
N GLU A 70 -14.80 -12.07 1.28
CA GLU A 70 -15.69 -11.21 2.07
C GLU A 70 -14.92 -10.17 2.89
N MET A 71 -13.76 -10.53 3.42
CA MET A 71 -12.81 -9.61 4.05
C MET A 71 -12.42 -8.48 3.10
N GLN A 72 -12.05 -8.81 1.86
CA GLN A 72 -11.75 -7.80 0.85
C GLN A 72 -12.94 -6.92 0.53
N ARG A 73 -14.13 -7.53 0.35
CA ARG A 73 -15.37 -6.81 0.05
C ARG A 73 -15.74 -5.81 1.16
N LEU A 74 -15.47 -6.17 2.41
CA LEU A 74 -15.78 -5.35 3.59
C LEU A 74 -14.66 -4.37 3.99
N GLY A 75 -13.54 -4.38 3.26
CA GLY A 75 -12.42 -3.47 3.45
C GLY A 75 -11.50 -3.81 4.61
N PHE A 76 -11.36 -5.10 4.95
CA PHE A 76 -10.32 -5.57 5.86
C PHE A 76 -8.96 -5.47 5.15
N ASN A 77 -8.00 -4.82 5.80
CA ASN A 77 -6.66 -4.60 5.26
C ASN A 77 -5.59 -5.47 5.95
N PHE A 78 -5.99 -6.61 6.50
CA PHE A 78 -5.09 -7.50 7.22
C PHE A 78 -4.38 -8.46 6.25
N PRO A 79 -3.08 -8.73 6.42
CA PRO A 79 -2.45 -9.87 5.78
C PRO A 79 -3.12 -11.17 6.27
N VAL A 80 -3.49 -12.00 5.31
CA VAL A 80 -4.15 -13.30 5.53
C VAL A 80 -3.14 -14.42 5.32
N ILE A 81 -2.90 -15.21 6.35
CA ILE A 81 -2.16 -16.47 6.29
C ILE A 81 -3.19 -17.59 6.25
N VAL A 82 -3.13 -18.41 5.22
CA VAL A 82 -4.05 -19.53 5.06
C VAL A 82 -3.45 -20.79 5.67
N LEU A 83 -4.25 -21.54 6.41
CA LEU A 83 -3.95 -22.86 6.96
C LEU A 83 -4.82 -23.91 6.25
N SER A 84 -4.24 -25.00 5.76
CA SER A 84 -5.01 -26.07 5.10
C SER A 84 -4.62 -27.46 5.60
N GLY A 85 -5.62 -28.29 5.92
CA GLY A 85 -5.41 -29.70 6.28
C GLY A 85 -5.12 -30.64 5.12
N HIS A 86 -5.48 -30.25 3.90
CA HIS A 86 -5.16 -30.98 2.68
C HIS A 86 -4.32 -30.04 1.80
N GLY A 87 -3.11 -30.44 1.42
CA GLY A 87 -2.22 -29.73 0.50
C GLY A 87 -2.75 -29.66 -0.94
N ASP A 88 -4.04 -29.37 -1.12
CA ASP A 88 -4.68 -29.20 -2.41
C ASP A 88 -4.12 -27.94 -3.09
N ILE A 89 -3.19 -28.17 -4.01
CA ILE A 89 -2.48 -27.13 -4.76
C ILE A 89 -3.46 -26.14 -5.40
N PRO A 90 -4.55 -26.56 -6.07
CA PRO A 90 -5.62 -25.67 -6.51
C PRO A 90 -6.11 -24.67 -5.46
N VAL A 91 -6.37 -25.12 -4.22
CA VAL A 91 -6.87 -24.27 -3.14
C VAL A 91 -5.80 -23.28 -2.69
N ALA A 92 -4.54 -23.73 -2.59
CA ALA A 92 -3.42 -22.85 -2.28
C ALA A 92 -3.25 -21.76 -3.35
N VAL A 93 -3.34 -22.12 -4.63
CA VAL A 93 -3.26 -21.15 -5.75
C VAL A 93 -4.40 -20.14 -5.66
N GLN A 94 -5.63 -20.59 -5.40
CA GLN A 94 -6.78 -19.70 -5.25
C GLN A 94 -6.64 -18.76 -4.05
N ALA A 95 -6.11 -19.24 -2.92
CA ALA A 95 -5.84 -18.41 -1.75
C ALA A 95 -4.82 -17.30 -2.06
N MET A 96 -3.72 -17.66 -2.71
CA MET A 96 -2.67 -16.71 -3.09
C MET A 96 -3.18 -15.70 -4.13
N GLN A 97 -3.94 -16.15 -5.14
CA GLN A 97 -4.59 -15.26 -6.11
C GLN A 97 -5.63 -14.34 -5.45
N GLY A 98 -6.28 -14.82 -4.41
CA GLY A 98 -7.18 -14.04 -3.55
C GLY A 98 -6.44 -13.07 -2.63
N GLY A 99 -5.11 -12.93 -2.71
CA GLY A 99 -4.35 -11.98 -1.91
C GLY A 99 -3.89 -12.50 -0.54
N ALA A 100 -3.80 -13.83 -0.36
CA ALA A 100 -3.21 -14.39 0.85
C ALA A 100 -1.72 -14.01 0.88
N SER A 101 -1.22 -13.62 2.04
CA SER A 101 0.18 -13.27 2.22
C SER A 101 1.08 -14.50 2.28
N ASP A 102 0.53 -15.63 2.75
CA ASP A 102 1.22 -16.92 2.85
C ASP A 102 0.21 -18.08 2.94
N PHE A 103 0.67 -19.30 2.68
CA PHE A 103 -0.09 -20.54 2.78
C PHE A 103 0.73 -21.60 3.53
N ILE A 104 0.13 -22.23 4.53
CA ILE A 104 0.78 -23.23 5.37
C ILE A 104 -0.08 -24.50 5.43
N GLU A 105 0.52 -25.63 5.06
CA GLU A 105 -0.10 -26.94 5.20
C GLU A 105 -0.05 -27.42 6.66
N LYS A 106 -1.16 -28.00 7.14
CA LYS A 106 -1.26 -28.64 8.45
C LYS A 106 -0.81 -30.12 8.33
N PRO A 107 -0.06 -30.67 9.30
CA PRO A 107 0.38 -30.03 10.53
C PRO A 107 1.54 -29.04 10.29
N ALA A 108 1.35 -27.81 10.75
CA ALA A 108 2.29 -26.73 10.50
C ALA A 108 3.47 -26.75 11.50
N ASP A 109 4.68 -26.51 11.01
CA ASP A 109 5.85 -26.33 11.88
C ASP A 109 5.74 -24.99 12.64
N ARG A 110 6.14 -25.01 13.92
CA ARG A 110 6.05 -23.83 14.79
C ARG A 110 6.89 -22.67 14.29
N LYS A 111 8.09 -22.92 13.75
CA LYS A 111 8.96 -21.86 13.23
C LYS A 111 8.38 -21.28 11.95
N GLN A 112 7.79 -22.12 11.10
CA GLN A 112 7.11 -21.66 9.89
C GLN A 112 5.93 -20.72 10.21
N LEU A 113 5.07 -21.08 11.18
CA LEU A 113 3.95 -20.24 11.60
C LEU A 113 4.42 -18.88 12.13
N LEU A 114 5.44 -18.87 13.00
CA LEU A 114 5.96 -17.63 13.57
C LEU A 114 6.64 -16.74 12.51
N ALA A 115 7.39 -17.33 11.57
CA ALA A 115 8.02 -16.60 10.48
C ALA A 115 6.99 -15.97 9.53
N ALA A 116 5.90 -16.69 9.23
CA ALA A 116 4.82 -16.17 8.39
C ALA A 116 4.12 -14.98 9.06
N VAL A 117 3.83 -15.07 10.37
CA VAL A 117 3.22 -13.98 11.15
C VAL A 117 4.17 -12.78 11.22
N GLU A 118 5.46 -12.99 11.45
CA GLU A 118 6.45 -11.91 11.46
C GLU A 118 6.53 -11.20 10.09
N SER A 119 6.57 -11.97 8.99
CA SER A 119 6.55 -11.42 7.62
C SER A 119 5.28 -10.62 7.35
N ALA A 120 4.12 -11.13 7.76
CA ALA A 120 2.83 -10.46 7.61
C ALA A 120 2.84 -9.08 8.29
N PHE A 121 3.34 -8.98 9.53
CA PHE A 121 3.44 -7.69 10.21
C PHE A 121 4.53 -6.78 9.66
N SER A 122 5.63 -7.31 9.11
CA SER A 122 6.62 -6.49 8.42
C SER A 122 5.97 -5.77 7.23
N ARG A 123 5.18 -6.49 6.42
CA ARG A 123 4.46 -5.92 5.28
C ARG A 123 3.49 -4.83 5.72
N LEU A 124 2.70 -5.07 6.77
CA LEU A 124 1.82 -4.04 7.34
C LEU A 124 2.59 -2.77 7.71
N SER A 125 3.71 -2.92 8.42
CA SER A 125 4.51 -1.76 8.85
C SER A 125 5.15 -1.00 7.68
N ASP A 126 5.54 -1.71 6.62
CA ASP A 126 6.09 -1.09 5.42
C ASP A 126 5.01 -0.35 4.63
N GLU A 127 3.81 -0.93 4.49
CA GLU A 127 2.67 -0.27 3.87
C GLU A 127 2.22 0.97 4.66
N GLU A 128 2.14 0.87 5.98
CA GLU A 128 1.86 2.01 6.86
C GLU A 128 2.92 3.10 6.71
N ARG A 129 4.21 2.73 6.69
CA ARG A 129 5.29 3.69 6.47
C ARG A 129 5.16 4.37 5.10
N GLN A 130 4.87 3.62 4.04
CA GLN A 130 4.68 4.17 2.70
C GLN A 130 3.47 5.12 2.63
N ARG A 131 2.33 4.73 3.23
CA ARG A 131 1.14 5.58 3.34
C ARG A 131 1.45 6.89 4.08
N ASN A 132 2.07 6.78 5.26
CA ASN A 132 2.45 7.94 6.06
C ASN A 132 3.45 8.86 5.32
N GLN A 133 4.41 8.27 4.61
CA GLN A 133 5.37 9.02 3.81
C GLN A 133 4.68 9.76 2.64
N ALA A 134 3.76 9.10 1.96
CA ALA A 134 2.99 9.70 0.87
C ALA A 134 2.09 10.83 1.37
N ASP A 135 1.41 10.64 2.50
CA ASP A 135 0.54 11.66 3.08
C ASP A 135 1.34 12.85 3.62
N TRP A 136 2.45 12.60 4.30
CA TRP A 136 3.39 13.66 4.67
C TRP A 136 3.89 14.43 3.44
N ALA A 137 4.25 13.73 2.37
CA ALA A 137 4.73 14.35 1.14
C ALA A 137 3.66 15.23 0.48
N LYS A 138 2.40 14.75 0.41
CA LYS A 138 1.27 15.56 -0.07
C LYS A 138 1.11 16.85 0.72
N VAL A 139 1.23 16.79 2.05
CA VAL A 139 1.18 17.98 2.92
C VAL A 139 2.32 18.95 2.59
N GLN A 140 3.56 18.45 2.43
CA GLN A 140 4.69 19.31 2.09
C GLN A 140 4.54 19.98 0.73
N ILE A 141 4.09 19.24 -0.29
CA ILE A 141 3.78 19.80 -1.61
C ILE A 141 2.66 20.84 -1.52
N GLY A 142 1.69 20.66 -0.61
CA GLY A 142 0.63 21.63 -0.36
C GLY A 142 1.11 23.00 0.17
N HIS A 143 2.33 23.09 0.73
CA HIS A 143 2.93 24.37 1.13
C HIS A 143 3.56 25.15 -0.04
N LEU A 144 3.72 24.52 -1.20
CA LEU A 144 4.24 25.18 -2.40
C LEU A 144 3.14 26.03 -3.04
N THR A 145 3.54 27.15 -3.63
CA THR A 145 2.67 27.91 -4.53
C THR A 145 2.40 27.10 -5.81
N ALA A 146 1.34 27.44 -6.54
CA ALA A 146 1.02 26.79 -7.81
C ALA A 146 2.22 26.75 -8.78
N ARG A 147 2.93 27.89 -8.95
CA ARG A 147 4.10 27.98 -9.83
C ARG A 147 5.29 27.15 -9.35
N GLU A 148 5.54 27.09 -8.05
CA GLU A 148 6.60 26.23 -7.49
C GLU A 148 6.29 24.75 -7.69
N ARG A 149 5.01 24.36 -7.53
CA ARG A 149 4.55 23.00 -7.77
C ARG A 149 4.65 22.61 -9.24
N GLU A 150 4.24 23.47 -10.16
CA GLU A 150 4.41 23.26 -11.61
C GLU A 150 5.88 23.06 -11.96
N VAL A 151 6.78 23.93 -11.49
CA VAL A 151 8.22 23.76 -11.74
C VAL A 151 8.73 22.44 -11.17
N LEU A 152 8.33 22.07 -9.95
CA LEU A 152 8.74 20.80 -9.34
C LEU A 152 8.21 19.59 -10.11
N ASP A 153 6.97 19.62 -10.62
CA ASP A 153 6.38 18.52 -11.38
C ASP A 153 7.05 18.34 -12.75
N GLY A 154 7.33 19.43 -13.46
CA GLY A 154 8.08 19.39 -14.72
C GLY A 154 9.49 18.83 -14.53
N LEU A 155 10.15 19.21 -13.43
CA LEU A 155 11.47 18.66 -13.06
C LEU A 155 11.39 17.18 -12.64
N ALA A 156 10.30 16.77 -11.97
CA ALA A 156 10.06 15.38 -11.60
C ALA A 156 9.78 14.51 -12.85
N CYS A 157 9.20 15.07 -13.90
CA CYS A 157 9.08 14.43 -15.22
C CYS A 157 10.42 14.36 -15.97
N GLY A 158 11.50 14.94 -15.45
CA GLY A 158 12.82 14.95 -16.08
C GLY A 158 12.99 16.00 -17.18
N PHE A 159 12.08 16.95 -17.33
CA PHE A 159 12.20 17.99 -18.35
C PHE A 159 13.35 18.96 -18.03
N PRO A 160 14.11 19.40 -19.05
CA PRO A 160 15.10 20.44 -18.88
C PRO A 160 14.45 21.78 -18.49
N ASN A 161 15.16 22.62 -17.74
CA ASN A 161 14.67 23.95 -17.34
C ASN A 161 14.18 24.80 -18.51
N LYS A 162 14.79 24.69 -19.69
CA LYS A 162 14.36 25.44 -20.87
C LYS A 162 12.98 25.02 -21.36
N THR A 163 12.68 23.72 -21.34
CA THR A 163 11.38 23.17 -21.72
C THR A 163 10.33 23.61 -20.71
N ILE A 164 10.60 23.46 -19.41
CA ILE A 164 9.69 23.91 -18.35
C ILE A 164 9.44 25.41 -18.44
N ALA A 165 10.49 26.20 -18.69
CA ALA A 165 10.36 27.64 -18.86
C ALA A 165 9.45 28.02 -20.04
N PHE A 166 9.60 27.31 -21.17
CA PHE A 166 8.75 27.49 -22.34
C PHE A 166 7.29 27.14 -22.04
N ASP A 167 7.04 25.94 -21.48
CA ASP A 167 5.69 25.45 -21.17
C ASP A 167 4.97 26.34 -20.15
N LEU A 168 5.70 26.89 -19.17
CA LEU A 168 5.13 27.76 -18.13
C LEU A 168 5.12 29.25 -18.48
N GLY A 169 5.66 29.65 -19.64
CA GLY A 169 5.73 31.04 -20.07
C GLY A 169 6.63 31.93 -19.21
N ILE A 170 7.72 31.37 -18.67
CA ILE A 170 8.68 32.07 -17.79
C ILE A 170 10.12 31.94 -18.32
N SER A 171 11.08 32.60 -17.67
CA SER A 171 12.50 32.45 -18.04
C SER A 171 13.14 31.23 -17.36
N ALA A 172 14.15 30.62 -18.00
CA ALA A 172 14.93 29.54 -17.38
C ALA A 172 15.60 29.98 -16.05
N ARG A 173 15.92 31.27 -15.92
CA ARG A 173 16.41 31.86 -14.65
C ARG A 173 15.31 31.85 -13.58
N THR A 174 14.07 32.09 -13.96
CA THR A 174 12.92 32.04 -13.04
C THR A 174 12.65 30.61 -12.57
N VAL A 175 12.83 29.60 -13.44
CA VAL A 175 12.76 28.17 -13.06
C VAL A 175 13.77 27.85 -11.96
N GLU A 176 15.02 28.32 -12.08
CA GLU A 176 16.04 28.15 -11.03
C GLU A 176 15.67 28.84 -9.71
N VAL A 177 15.05 30.03 -9.76
CA VAL A 177 14.55 30.72 -8.56
C VAL A 177 13.44 29.89 -7.89
N TYR A 178 12.47 29.38 -8.65
CA TYR A 178 11.45 28.50 -8.10
C TYR A 178 12.05 27.21 -7.54
N ARG A 179 13.06 26.63 -8.19
CA ARG A 179 13.79 25.46 -7.68
C ARG A 179 14.44 25.72 -6.33
N ALA A 180 15.07 26.89 -6.15
CA ALA A 180 15.64 27.30 -4.87
C ALA A 180 14.56 27.51 -3.79
N ASN A 181 13.44 28.16 -4.14
CA ASN A 181 12.31 28.36 -3.22
C ASN A 181 11.67 27.05 -2.79
N VAL A 182 11.52 26.09 -3.72
CA VAL A 182 11.04 24.74 -3.42
C VAL A 182 11.96 24.07 -2.39
N MET A 183 13.28 24.08 -2.62
CA MET A 183 14.22 23.49 -1.66
C MET A 183 14.14 24.15 -0.28
N ALA A 184 14.01 25.48 -0.23
CA ALA A 184 13.87 26.21 1.03
C ALA A 184 12.55 25.87 1.75
N LYS A 185 11.41 25.82 1.03
CA LYS A 185 10.10 25.51 1.60
C LYS A 185 9.95 24.06 2.05
N LEU A 186 10.55 23.13 1.31
CA LEU A 186 10.60 21.71 1.68
C LEU A 186 11.70 21.41 2.72
N ASN A 187 12.50 22.42 3.09
CA ASN A 187 13.61 22.31 4.03
C ASN A 187 14.60 21.17 3.68
N VAL A 188 14.99 21.09 2.40
CA VAL A 188 15.92 20.06 1.90
C VAL A 188 17.26 20.66 1.51
N GLY A 189 18.34 19.89 1.74
CA GLY A 189 19.71 20.33 1.46
C GLY A 189 20.15 20.14 0.01
N ASN A 190 19.43 19.32 -0.77
CA ASN A 190 19.70 19.12 -2.19
C ASN A 190 18.40 18.85 -2.96
N PHE A 191 18.48 19.00 -4.28
CA PHE A 191 17.29 18.86 -5.13
C PHE A 191 16.82 17.41 -5.29
N ALA A 192 17.71 16.41 -5.15
CA ALA A 192 17.31 15.01 -5.21
C ALA A 192 16.36 14.65 -4.06
N ASP A 193 16.54 15.26 -2.88
CA ASP A 193 15.61 15.11 -1.77
C ASP A 193 14.24 15.75 -2.08
N ALA A 194 14.20 16.92 -2.73
CA ALA A 194 12.94 17.50 -3.20
C ALA A 194 12.21 16.58 -4.19
N LEU A 195 12.95 15.92 -5.10
CA LEU A 195 12.38 14.96 -6.04
C LEU A 195 11.83 13.71 -5.32
N ARG A 196 12.49 13.21 -4.27
CA ARG A 196 11.95 12.09 -3.47
C ARG A 196 10.61 12.44 -2.84
N ILE A 197 10.46 13.66 -2.32
CA ILE A 197 9.19 14.17 -1.78
C ILE A 197 8.14 14.27 -2.90
N ALA A 198 8.53 14.81 -4.06
CA ALA A 198 7.65 14.92 -5.21
C ALA A 198 7.11 13.55 -5.66
N PHE A 199 7.98 12.55 -5.82
CA PHE A 199 7.59 11.19 -6.20
C PHE A 199 6.71 10.51 -5.13
N ALA A 200 7.03 10.68 -3.85
CA ALA A 200 6.19 10.17 -2.76
C ALA A 200 4.80 10.81 -2.74
N ALA A 201 4.66 12.07 -3.18
CA ALA A 201 3.38 12.76 -3.33
C ALA A 201 2.63 12.40 -4.64
N GLY A 202 3.23 11.60 -5.53
CA GLY A 202 2.65 11.21 -6.81
C GLY A 202 2.85 12.21 -7.96
N LEU A 203 3.81 13.13 -7.85
CA LEU A 203 4.25 14.01 -8.95
C LEU A 203 5.21 13.27 -9.91
N GLY A 204 5.43 13.83 -11.10
CA GLY A 204 6.36 13.28 -12.10
C GLY A 204 5.70 12.39 -13.15
N SER A 205 4.40 12.54 -13.38
CA SER A 205 3.70 11.84 -14.46
C SER A 205 3.77 12.65 -15.77
N GLU A 206 4.56 12.20 -16.74
CA GLU A 206 4.65 12.86 -18.07
C GLU A 206 3.27 13.05 -18.72
N ARG A 207 2.36 12.07 -18.58
CA ARG A 207 0.97 12.15 -19.07
C ARG A 207 0.12 13.17 -18.31
N GLY A 208 0.45 13.46 -17.05
CA GLY A 208 -0.16 14.53 -16.26
C GLY A 208 0.28 15.89 -16.79
N TRP A 209 1.59 16.09 -16.88
CA TRP A 209 2.20 17.32 -17.39
C TRP A 209 1.65 17.71 -18.77
N GLN A 210 1.65 16.78 -19.71
CA GLN A 210 1.20 17.03 -21.09
C GLN A 210 -0.29 17.37 -21.18
N ARG A 211 -1.15 16.81 -20.31
CA ARG A 211 -2.57 17.15 -20.30
C ARG A 211 -2.82 18.57 -19.79
N GLU A 212 -2.04 19.01 -18.81
CA GLU A 212 -2.20 20.32 -18.18
C GLU A 212 -1.57 21.45 -19.01
N HIS A 213 -0.46 21.18 -19.72
CA HIS A 213 0.34 22.23 -20.34
C HIS A 213 0.45 22.14 -21.87
N ASN A 214 0.01 21.03 -22.49
CA ASN A 214 0.10 20.81 -23.94
C ASN A 214 -1.26 20.85 -24.66
N ALA A 215 -2.33 21.31 -23.97
CA ALA A 215 -3.70 21.32 -24.48
C ALA A 215 -3.94 22.27 -25.68
N ASP A 216 -3.01 23.18 -26.00
CA ASP A 216 -3.12 24.12 -27.12
C ASP A 216 -2.24 23.77 -28.34
N GLY A 217 -1.66 22.56 -28.39
CA GLY A 217 -0.71 22.17 -29.44
C GLY A 217 -1.26 21.41 -30.66
N GLN A 218 -2.55 21.04 -30.69
CA GLN A 218 -3.17 20.29 -31.80
C GLN A 218 -4.38 21.04 -32.37
N SER A 219 -4.13 22.19 -32.99
CA SER A 219 -5.08 22.85 -33.89
C SER A 219 -4.33 23.71 -34.89
N ALA A 220 -3.57 23.07 -35.79
CA ALA A 220 -3.09 23.70 -37.01
C ALA A 220 -2.66 22.63 -38.03
N GLU A 221 -3.61 21.86 -38.57
CA GLU A 221 -3.47 21.43 -39.96
C GLU A 221 -3.99 22.58 -40.83
N PRO A 222 -3.16 23.25 -41.64
CA PRO A 222 -3.70 24.14 -42.65
C PRO A 222 -4.35 23.28 -43.73
N ALA A 223 -5.66 23.42 -43.87
CA ALA A 223 -6.35 23.12 -45.11
C ALA A 223 -5.70 23.95 -46.22
N GLY A 224 -4.87 23.31 -47.04
CA GLY A 224 -4.15 23.90 -48.17
C GLY A 224 -4.25 22.98 -49.37
N SER A 225 -5.35 23.14 -50.10
CA SER A 225 -5.56 22.69 -51.48
C SER A 225 -4.46 23.17 -52.42
N SER A 226 -4.09 22.35 -53.40
CA SER A 226 -3.79 22.68 -54.82
C SER A 226 -3.42 21.35 -55.50
N ASP A 227 -4.34 20.81 -56.30
CA ASP A 227 -4.32 20.80 -57.79
C ASP A 227 -3.58 19.60 -58.38
#